data_AF-A0A1H4BN39-F1
#
_entry.id   AF-A0A1H4BN39-F1
#
_cell.length_a   1.000
_cell.length_b   1.000
_cell.length_c   1.000
_cell.angle_alpha   90.00
_cell.angle_beta   90.00
_cell.angle_gamma   90.00
#
_symmetry.space_group_name_H-M   'P 1'
#
loop_
_entity.id
_entity.type
_entity.pdbx_description
1 polymer ?
#
loop_
_entity_poly.entity_id
_entity_poly.type
_entity_poly.pdbx_seq_one_letter_code
_entity_poly.pdbx_strand_id
1 'polypeptide(L)'
;MDKDTYEKRKAFAGEKIPSMKRRFVGHDYTRRGIYMVTLTVEGRKNLFGRVYGNSNDPRIELTPLGSAVRDEWWNIPTYHPEVKIFELQMMPDHLHGILYISEPLSCGLSGIIRGFKTGCGRHYRQLIAPLSAATESQRTMKGSHPKHGLLFEPGFNDLVLRNNDEYQRWKHYLRDNPRRLLMKRERPELLKPFFDLKHGSYTYNGIGNRALLSVPCRMAVRISRRIIGQQLQAEAARYIHAAHNGAVLISPAISPGEKEVMRQAFNQHLPIIVVARNGFTPLSKPKGEQFDACADGRLLILSAWEHSNERLSLTASDCQQMNLMALELAEG
;
A
#
# COMPACT_ATOMS: atom_id res chain seq x y z
N MET A 1 -11.78 -12.09 17.46
CA MET A 1 -12.92 -11.60 18.26
C MET A 1 -14.15 -12.03 17.50
N ASP A 2 -15.00 -12.82 18.12
CA ASP A 2 -16.29 -13.21 17.55
C ASP A 2 -17.17 -11.98 17.35
N LYS A 3 -18.16 -12.11 16.47
CA LYS A 3 -18.99 -10.97 16.04
C LYS A 3 -19.84 -10.42 17.18
N ASP A 4 -20.36 -11.29 18.06
CA ASP A 4 -21.22 -10.90 19.17
C ASP A 4 -20.46 -10.06 20.21
N THR A 5 -19.28 -10.53 20.62
CA THR A 5 -18.39 -9.77 21.51
C THR A 5 -17.97 -8.44 20.90
N TYR A 6 -17.73 -8.40 19.60
CA TYR A 6 -17.39 -7.15 18.90
C TYR A 6 -18.53 -6.14 18.93
N GLU A 7 -19.75 -6.53 18.59
CA GLU A 7 -20.90 -5.62 18.58
C GLU A 7 -21.23 -5.10 19.98
N LYS A 8 -21.15 -5.94 21.02
CA LYS A 8 -21.33 -5.52 22.42
C LYS A 8 -20.31 -4.46 22.85
N ARG A 9 -19.05 -4.59 22.43
CA ARG A 9 -17.98 -3.63 22.77
C ARG A 9 -18.03 -2.36 21.93
N LYS A 10 -18.62 -2.42 20.73
CA LYS A 10 -18.73 -1.27 19.82
C LYS A 10 -19.54 -0.13 20.41
N ALA A 11 -20.59 -0.44 21.19
CA ALA A 11 -21.43 0.57 21.85
C ALA A 11 -20.65 1.44 22.86
N PHE A 12 -19.52 0.95 23.37
CA PHE A 12 -18.67 1.63 24.36
C PHE A 12 -17.29 2.00 23.78
N ALA A 13 -17.08 1.82 22.47
CA ALA A 13 -15.84 2.17 21.83
C ALA A 13 -15.81 3.68 21.56
N GLY A 14 -14.76 4.36 22.02
CA GLY A 14 -14.46 5.74 21.61
C GLY A 14 -14.10 5.83 20.12
N GLU A 15 -13.49 6.93 19.72
CA GLU A 15 -13.10 7.14 18.32
C GLU A 15 -12.29 5.97 17.76
N LYS A 16 -12.61 5.59 16.52
CA LYS A 16 -12.00 4.44 15.87
C LYS A 16 -10.54 4.73 15.53
N ILE A 17 -9.63 4.20 16.34
CA ILE A 17 -8.19 4.22 16.03
C ILE A 17 -7.90 3.25 14.87
N PRO A 18 -7.41 3.73 13.71
CA PRO A 18 -7.01 2.87 12.60
C PRO A 18 -5.86 1.96 13.02
N SER A 19 -5.97 0.67 12.71
CA SER A 19 -4.90 -0.29 12.97
C SER A 19 -4.91 -1.39 11.93
N MET A 20 -3.77 -1.56 11.26
CA MET A 20 -3.54 -2.65 10.31
C MET A 20 -3.41 -4.01 11.00
N LYS A 21 -3.28 -4.07 12.33
CA LYS A 21 -3.14 -5.33 13.08
C LYS A 21 -4.49 -5.89 13.54
N ARG A 22 -5.59 -5.16 13.29
CA ARG A 22 -6.95 -5.55 13.69
C ARG A 22 -7.38 -6.81 12.93
N ARG A 23 -7.70 -7.85 13.68
CA ARG A 23 -8.19 -9.14 13.15
C ARG A 23 -9.52 -8.96 12.41
N PHE A 24 -9.78 -9.83 11.45
CA PHE A 24 -11.08 -9.90 10.79
C PHE A 24 -12.14 -10.36 11.80
N VAL A 25 -13.12 -9.49 12.07
CA VAL A 25 -14.19 -9.76 13.04
C VAL A 25 -15.05 -10.92 12.56
N GLY A 26 -15.29 -11.88 13.46
CA GLY A 26 -16.08 -13.07 13.16
C GLY A 26 -15.35 -14.17 12.39
N HIS A 27 -14.07 -13.97 12.04
CA HIS A 27 -13.26 -15.03 11.42
C HIS A 27 -12.65 -15.96 12.47
N ASP A 28 -12.79 -17.27 12.25
CA ASP A 28 -12.21 -18.30 13.09
C ASP A 28 -10.82 -18.69 12.57
N TYR A 29 -9.78 -18.15 13.23
CA TYR A 29 -8.37 -18.36 12.88
C TYR A 29 -7.83 -19.75 13.27
N THR A 30 -8.65 -20.63 13.83
CA THR A 30 -8.31 -22.04 14.05
C THR A 30 -8.63 -22.91 12.85
N ARG A 31 -9.53 -22.46 11.96
CA ARG A 31 -10.00 -23.25 10.82
C ARG A 31 -9.07 -23.15 9.62
N ARG A 32 -9.29 -24.10 8.70
CA ARG A 32 -8.73 -24.13 7.36
C ARG A 32 -8.87 -22.76 6.68
N GLY A 33 -7.79 -22.25 6.11
CA GLY A 33 -7.77 -20.95 5.45
C GLY A 33 -6.40 -20.57 4.93
N ILE A 34 -6.38 -19.64 3.97
CA ILE A 34 -5.16 -19.05 3.43
C ILE A 34 -5.02 -17.64 4.00
N TYR A 35 -3.84 -17.33 4.51
CA TYR A 35 -3.55 -16.08 5.19
C TYR A 35 -2.30 -15.45 4.59
N MET A 36 -2.38 -14.16 4.28
CA MET A 36 -1.17 -13.34 4.09
C MET A 36 -0.84 -12.68 5.41
N VAL A 37 0.39 -12.82 5.86
CA VAL A 37 0.89 -12.28 7.13
C VAL A 37 2.01 -11.30 6.86
N THR A 38 2.02 -10.18 7.59
CA THR A 38 3.13 -9.24 7.63
C THR A 38 3.65 -9.10 9.05
N LEU A 39 4.96 -9.32 9.22
CA LEU A 39 5.67 -9.17 10.49
C LEU A 39 6.75 -8.09 10.33
N THR A 40 6.67 -7.07 11.18
CA THR A 40 7.58 -5.92 11.15
C THR A 40 8.60 -6.02 12.29
N VAL A 41 9.86 -5.73 11.99
CA VAL A 41 10.92 -5.58 12.99
C VAL A 41 10.59 -4.41 13.92
N GLU A 42 10.85 -4.55 15.21
CA GLU A 42 10.63 -3.49 16.19
C GLU A 42 11.39 -2.20 15.78
N GLY A 43 10.67 -1.08 15.75
CA GLY A 43 11.22 0.20 15.29
C GLY A 43 11.62 0.24 13.81
N ARG A 44 11.17 -0.73 13.00
CA ARG A 44 11.47 -0.84 11.55
C ARG A 44 12.96 -0.81 11.22
N LYS A 45 13.79 -1.38 12.08
CA LYS A 45 15.24 -1.50 11.85
C LYS A 45 15.50 -2.45 10.68
N ASN A 46 16.44 -2.10 9.81
CA ASN A 46 16.83 -2.91 8.64
C ASN A 46 17.70 -4.12 9.03
N LEU A 47 17.21 -5.01 9.88
CA LEU A 47 17.99 -6.12 10.44
C LEU A 47 18.05 -7.36 9.54
N PHE A 48 17.14 -7.49 8.57
CA PHE A 48 17.06 -8.69 7.72
C PHE A 48 17.88 -8.61 6.45
N GLY A 49 18.26 -7.42 5.99
CA GLY A 49 19.02 -7.31 4.74
C GLY A 49 18.94 -5.95 4.09
N ARG A 50 19.41 -5.88 2.84
CA ARG A 50 19.34 -4.70 1.98
C ARG A 50 18.79 -5.08 0.61
N VAL A 51 17.81 -4.32 0.13
CA VAL A 51 17.37 -4.39 -1.27
C VAL A 51 18.30 -3.54 -2.14
N TYR A 52 18.78 -4.11 -3.24
CA TYR A 52 19.72 -3.51 -4.21
C TYR A 52 19.35 -3.94 -5.64
N GLY A 53 20.08 -3.42 -6.63
CA GLY A 53 19.76 -3.57 -8.05
C GLY A 53 19.02 -2.35 -8.59
N ASN A 54 18.31 -2.53 -9.70
CA ASN A 54 17.40 -1.54 -10.28
C ASN A 54 15.97 -2.11 -10.30
N SER A 55 15.00 -1.30 -10.72
CA SER A 55 13.59 -1.71 -10.78
C SER A 55 13.30 -2.89 -11.72
N ASN A 56 14.17 -3.21 -12.68
CA ASN A 56 13.99 -4.37 -13.58
C ASN A 56 14.55 -5.68 -13.02
N ASP A 57 15.52 -5.60 -12.11
CA ASP A 57 16.13 -6.77 -11.44
C ASP A 57 16.34 -6.49 -9.94
N PRO A 58 15.25 -6.40 -9.15
CA PRO A 58 15.35 -6.10 -7.74
C PRO A 58 15.81 -7.32 -6.95
N ARG A 59 16.87 -7.17 -6.14
CA ARG A 59 17.44 -8.25 -5.33
C ARG A 59 17.48 -7.87 -3.86
N ILE A 60 17.38 -8.87 -2.99
CA ILE A 60 17.63 -8.72 -1.56
C ILE A 60 18.85 -9.52 -1.14
N GLU A 61 19.80 -8.85 -0.48
CA GLU A 61 20.92 -9.47 0.20
C GLU A 61 20.53 -9.60 1.67
N LEU A 62 20.44 -10.84 2.17
CA LEU A 62 20.05 -11.10 3.56
C LEU A 62 21.26 -11.03 4.49
N THR A 63 21.06 -10.48 5.68
CA THR A 63 22.01 -10.63 6.80
C THR A 63 21.97 -12.08 7.32
N PRO A 64 22.94 -12.50 8.16
CA PRO A 64 22.85 -13.78 8.85
C PRO A 64 21.54 -13.96 9.64
N LEU A 65 21.06 -12.90 10.28
CA LEU A 65 19.76 -12.92 10.96
C LEU A 65 18.60 -13.04 9.97
N GLY A 66 18.63 -12.31 8.85
CA GLY A 66 17.62 -12.41 7.81
C GLY A 66 17.51 -13.82 7.22
N SER A 67 18.65 -14.47 6.98
CA SER A 67 18.71 -15.87 6.54
C SER A 67 18.11 -16.81 7.59
N ALA A 68 18.48 -16.65 8.86
CA ALA A 68 17.90 -17.47 9.94
C ALA A 68 16.37 -17.29 10.04
N VAL A 69 15.86 -16.06 9.94
CA VAL A 69 14.41 -15.78 9.96
C VAL A 69 13.69 -16.39 8.75
N ARG A 70 14.31 -16.33 7.57
CA ARG A 70 13.79 -16.99 6.36
C ARG A 70 13.69 -18.50 6.57
N ASP A 71 14.73 -19.11 7.14
CA ASP A 71 14.79 -20.56 7.33
C ASP A 71 13.79 -21.01 8.40
N GLU A 72 13.63 -20.27 9.51
CA GLU A 72 12.56 -20.48 10.50
C GLU A 72 11.16 -20.44 9.87
N TRP A 73 10.93 -19.59 8.87
CA TRP A 73 9.63 -19.48 8.20
C TRP A 73 9.32 -20.72 7.37
N TRP A 74 10.30 -21.20 6.60
CA TRP A 74 10.16 -22.42 5.81
C TRP A 74 10.10 -23.69 6.66
N ASN A 75 10.63 -23.65 7.89
CA ASN A 75 10.58 -24.76 8.84
C ASN A 75 9.28 -24.83 9.67
N ILE A 76 8.37 -23.87 9.52
CA ILE A 76 7.05 -23.92 10.21
C ILE A 76 6.35 -25.28 10.04
N PRO A 77 6.28 -25.90 8.84
CA PRO A 77 5.61 -27.19 8.64
C PRO A 77 6.22 -28.35 9.44
N THR A 78 7.50 -28.27 9.84
CA THR A 78 8.14 -29.30 10.68
C THR A 78 7.55 -29.36 12.08
N TYR A 79 7.10 -28.21 12.61
CA TYR A 79 6.47 -28.12 13.93
C TYR A 79 4.94 -28.17 13.85
N HIS A 80 4.38 -27.79 12.69
CA HIS A 80 2.94 -27.72 12.42
C HIS A 80 2.64 -28.31 11.04
N PRO A 81 2.56 -29.65 10.91
CA PRO A 81 2.35 -30.33 9.62
C PRO A 81 1.07 -29.90 8.87
N GLU A 82 0.10 -29.34 9.58
CA GLU A 82 -1.15 -28.79 9.04
C GLU A 82 -0.95 -27.44 8.33
N VAL A 83 0.24 -26.85 8.39
CA VAL A 83 0.58 -25.58 7.75
C VAL A 83 1.41 -25.84 6.50
N LYS A 84 0.96 -25.30 5.37
CA LYS A 84 1.73 -25.24 4.12
C LYS A 84 2.18 -23.81 3.86
N ILE A 85 3.45 -23.61 3.52
CA ILE A 85 3.97 -22.30 3.14
C ILE A 85 3.84 -22.15 1.62
N PHE A 86 3.24 -21.06 1.17
CA PHE A 86 3.06 -20.77 -0.26
C PHE A 86 4.07 -19.77 -0.78
N GLU A 87 4.29 -18.66 -0.05
CA GLU A 87 5.23 -17.61 -0.47
C GLU A 87 5.88 -16.97 0.75
N LEU A 88 7.08 -16.43 0.55
CA LEU A 88 7.80 -15.59 1.50
C LEU A 88 8.56 -14.51 0.73
N GLN A 89 8.32 -13.25 1.07
CA GLN A 89 9.12 -12.12 0.64
C GLN A 89 9.78 -11.49 1.87
N MET A 90 11.10 -11.61 1.95
CA MET A 90 11.90 -10.87 2.92
C MET A 90 12.07 -9.43 2.45
N MET A 91 11.96 -8.48 3.37
CA MET A 91 12.30 -7.07 3.20
C MET A 91 13.29 -6.66 4.29
N PRO A 92 14.01 -5.54 4.17
CA PRO A 92 15.04 -5.13 5.14
C PRO A 92 14.56 -5.08 6.60
N ASP A 93 13.34 -4.58 6.83
CA ASP A 93 12.75 -4.29 8.14
C ASP A 93 11.45 -5.07 8.44
N HIS A 94 11.02 -5.95 7.54
CA HIS A 94 9.80 -6.74 7.69
C HIS A 94 9.83 -7.96 6.77
N LEU A 95 8.84 -8.83 6.91
CA LEU A 95 8.58 -9.90 5.96
C LEU A 95 7.09 -9.97 5.64
N HIS A 96 6.79 -10.45 4.44
CA HIS A 96 5.46 -10.86 4.00
C HIS A 96 5.48 -12.34 3.69
N GLY A 97 4.50 -13.09 4.19
CA GLY A 97 4.38 -14.50 3.88
C GLY A 97 2.94 -14.90 3.60
N ILE A 98 2.76 -15.91 2.77
CA ILE A 98 1.47 -16.54 2.52
C ILE A 98 1.56 -17.98 3.01
N LEU A 99 0.63 -18.35 3.89
CA LEU A 99 0.51 -19.70 4.42
C LEU A 99 -0.93 -20.21 4.30
N TYR A 100 -1.05 -21.52 4.23
CA TYR A 100 -2.31 -22.24 4.18
C TYR A 100 -2.38 -23.19 5.37
N ILE A 101 -3.40 -22.99 6.20
CA ILE A 101 -3.78 -23.94 7.23
C ILE A 101 -4.70 -24.95 6.55
N SER A 102 -4.26 -26.20 6.40
CA SER A 102 -5.02 -27.25 5.71
C SER A 102 -6.02 -27.95 6.60
N GLU A 103 -5.75 -28.01 7.91
CA GLU A 103 -6.57 -28.68 8.92
C GLU A 103 -6.77 -27.79 10.14
N PRO A 104 -7.83 -27.98 10.94
CA PRO A 104 -8.06 -27.19 12.14
C PRO A 104 -6.88 -27.25 13.13
N LEU A 105 -6.43 -26.08 13.59
CA LEU A 105 -5.32 -25.91 14.52
C LEU A 105 -5.81 -25.55 15.92
N SER A 106 -5.40 -26.31 16.93
CA SER A 106 -5.72 -26.03 18.34
C SER A 106 -5.24 -24.66 18.82
N CYS A 107 -4.09 -24.20 18.34
CA CYS A 107 -3.50 -22.90 18.71
C CYS A 107 -3.88 -21.74 17.77
N GLY A 108 -4.50 -22.05 16.63
CA GLY A 108 -4.80 -21.12 15.54
C GLY A 108 -3.60 -20.36 14.97
N LEU A 109 -3.85 -19.50 13.97
CA LEU A 109 -2.81 -18.70 13.30
C LEU A 109 -1.91 -17.94 14.27
N SER A 110 -2.48 -17.35 15.32
CA SER A 110 -1.70 -16.57 16.31
C SER A 110 -0.71 -17.44 17.09
N GLY A 111 -1.04 -18.71 17.34
CA GLY A 111 -0.14 -19.67 17.98
C GLY A 111 1.07 -19.99 17.10
N ILE A 112 0.82 -20.28 15.82
CA ILE A 112 1.87 -20.52 14.81
C ILE A 112 2.83 -19.33 14.74
N ILE A 113 2.29 -18.12 14.57
CA ILE A 113 3.11 -16.90 14.48
C ILE A 113 3.88 -16.63 15.77
N ARG A 114 3.32 -16.96 16.95
CA ARG A 114 4.04 -16.85 18.23
C ARG A 114 5.23 -17.81 18.29
N GLY A 115 5.04 -19.07 17.86
CA GLY A 115 6.13 -20.05 17.78
C GLY A 115 7.25 -19.57 16.87
N PHE A 116 6.90 -19.15 15.66
CA PHE A 116 7.85 -18.58 14.68
C PHE A 116 8.64 -17.39 15.26
N LYS A 117 7.96 -16.41 15.86
CA LYS A 117 8.61 -15.23 16.48
C LYS A 117 9.55 -15.64 17.63
N THR A 118 9.25 -16.73 18.33
CA THR A 118 10.08 -17.25 19.43
C THR A 118 11.38 -17.86 18.91
N GLY A 119 11.33 -18.66 17.84
CA GLY A 119 12.50 -19.18 17.14
C GLY A 119 13.40 -18.06 16.62
N CYS A 120 12.82 -17.12 15.88
CA CYS A 120 13.52 -15.92 15.39
C CYS A 120 14.16 -15.10 16.53
N GLY A 121 13.46 -14.95 17.65
CA GLY A 121 13.97 -14.23 18.82
C GLY A 121 15.20 -14.89 19.46
N ARG A 122 15.37 -16.22 19.32
CA ARG A 122 16.58 -16.94 19.74
C ARG A 122 17.77 -16.55 18.86
N HIS A 123 17.61 -16.58 17.54
CA HIS A 123 18.64 -16.15 16.58
C HIS A 123 19.03 -14.69 16.76
N TYR A 124 18.06 -13.79 16.97
CA TYR A 124 18.33 -12.38 17.25
C TYR A 124 19.20 -12.17 18.49
N ARG A 125 18.92 -12.90 19.57
CA ARG A 125 19.73 -12.83 20.81
C ARG A 125 21.13 -13.42 20.65
N GLN A 126 21.33 -14.36 19.73
CA GLN A 126 22.65 -14.93 19.47
C GLN A 126 23.48 -14.04 18.55
N LEU A 127 22.86 -13.47 17.52
CA LEU A 127 23.58 -12.78 16.44
C LEU A 127 23.71 -11.26 16.67
N ILE A 128 22.73 -10.62 17.31
CA ILE A 128 22.65 -9.15 17.39
C ILE A 128 22.79 -8.63 18.82
N ALA A 129 22.16 -9.27 19.81
CA ALA A 129 22.22 -8.79 21.19
C ALA A 129 23.64 -8.60 21.76
N PRO A 130 24.64 -9.46 21.45
CA PRO A 130 26.02 -9.25 21.89
C PRO A 130 26.67 -8.00 21.28
N LEU A 131 26.33 -7.67 20.03
CA LEU A 131 26.87 -6.51 19.32
C LEU A 131 26.30 -5.20 19.88
N SER A 132 25.00 -5.18 20.17
CA SER A 132 24.33 -4.00 20.77
C SER A 132 24.84 -3.73 22.20
N ALA A 133 25.12 -4.78 22.98
CA ALA A 133 25.64 -4.66 24.35
C ALA A 133 27.02 -4.00 24.42
N ALA A 134 27.88 -4.21 23.40
CA ALA A 134 29.19 -3.56 23.31
C ALA A 134 29.10 -2.06 22.99
N THR A 135 27.94 -1.59 22.51
CA THR A 135 27.72 -0.18 22.10
C THR A 135 26.97 0.63 23.17
N GLU A 136 26.22 -0.04 24.06
CA GLU A 136 25.36 0.58 25.07
C GLU A 136 25.89 0.32 26.49
N SER A 137 27.08 0.84 26.80
CA SER A 137 27.46 1.09 28.18
C SER A 137 26.77 2.37 28.67
N GLN A 138 25.52 2.27 29.13
CA GLN A 138 24.93 3.02 30.26
C GLN A 138 23.38 2.94 30.29
N ARG A 139 22.86 2.72 31.51
CA ARG A 139 21.47 2.85 32.00
C ARG A 139 20.57 1.62 31.90
N THR A 140 20.48 0.89 33.02
CA THR A 140 19.29 0.12 33.38
C THR A 140 18.72 0.59 34.72
N MET A 141 17.48 1.07 34.72
CA MET A 141 16.63 1.20 35.92
C MET A 141 15.66 0.00 35.99
N LYS A 142 15.30 -0.39 37.22
CA LYS A 142 14.51 -1.58 37.58
C LYS A 142 13.12 -1.60 36.92
N GLY A 143 12.75 -2.78 36.39
CA GLY A 143 11.45 -3.07 35.74
C GLY A 143 11.55 -3.62 34.30
N SER A 144 12.76 -3.93 33.83
CA SER A 144 13.13 -3.94 32.41
C SER A 144 12.51 -5.05 31.55
N HIS A 145 11.87 -4.65 30.44
CA HIS A 145 11.80 -5.40 29.19
C HIS A 145 13.19 -5.99 28.82
N PRO A 146 13.28 -7.07 28.01
CA PRO A 146 14.56 -7.71 27.70
C PRO A 146 15.61 -6.68 27.26
N LYS A 147 16.82 -6.75 27.85
CA LYS A 147 17.94 -5.79 27.72
C LYS A 147 18.32 -5.38 26.28
N HIS A 148 17.86 -6.10 25.27
CA HIS A 148 18.18 -5.90 23.85
C HIS A 148 16.93 -5.65 22.96
N GLY A 149 15.77 -5.43 23.58
CA GLY A 149 14.48 -5.28 22.90
C GLY A 149 13.92 -6.60 22.32
N LEU A 150 12.77 -6.50 21.68
CA LEU A 150 12.16 -7.58 20.89
C LEU A 150 12.61 -7.47 19.43
N LEU A 151 12.74 -8.59 18.72
CA LEU A 151 13.03 -8.55 17.28
C LEU A 151 11.88 -7.93 16.48
N PHE A 152 10.65 -8.33 16.78
CA PHE A 152 9.46 -7.93 16.03
C PHE A 152 8.53 -7.08 16.90
N GLU A 153 7.80 -6.16 16.26
CA GLU A 153 6.73 -5.41 16.89
C GLU A 153 5.67 -6.33 17.53
N PRO A 154 4.96 -5.88 18.58
CA PRO A 154 3.80 -6.59 19.12
C PRO A 154 2.74 -6.85 18.03
N GLY A 155 2.19 -8.07 18.04
CA GLY A 155 1.21 -8.53 17.05
C GLY A 155 1.80 -8.78 15.65
N PHE A 156 0.92 -8.76 14.66
CA PHE A 156 1.21 -8.87 13.22
C PHE A 156 0.03 -8.29 12.43
N ASN A 157 0.23 -8.02 11.14
CA ASN A 157 -0.89 -7.78 10.21
C ASN A 157 -1.22 -9.09 9.49
N ASP A 158 -2.50 -9.31 9.23
CA ASP A 158 -2.97 -10.42 8.42
C ASP A 158 -4.03 -9.97 7.42
N LEU A 159 -4.20 -10.75 6.36
CA LEU A 159 -5.39 -10.77 5.51
C LEU A 159 -5.86 -12.21 5.33
N VAL A 160 -7.17 -12.39 5.26
CA VAL A 160 -7.82 -13.69 5.01
C VAL A 160 -8.20 -13.75 3.54
N LEU A 161 -7.75 -14.79 2.84
CA LEU A 161 -8.02 -14.94 1.42
C LEU A 161 -9.51 -15.26 1.20
N ARG A 162 -10.15 -14.54 0.28
CA ARG A 162 -11.58 -14.72 -0.02
C ARG A 162 -11.85 -15.48 -1.31
N ASN A 163 -10.96 -15.38 -2.29
CA ASN A 163 -11.08 -16.05 -3.59
C ASN A 163 -9.71 -16.26 -4.27
N ASN A 164 -9.70 -17.01 -5.38
CA ASN A 164 -8.47 -17.36 -6.08
C ASN A 164 -7.80 -16.18 -6.81
N ASP A 165 -8.57 -15.23 -7.35
CA ASP A 165 -8.02 -14.04 -8.03
C ASP A 165 -7.26 -13.15 -7.04
N GLU A 166 -7.71 -13.10 -5.80
CA GLU A 166 -6.98 -12.44 -4.71
C GLU A 166 -5.63 -13.09 -4.42
N TYR A 167 -5.52 -14.42 -4.56
CA TYR A 167 -4.28 -15.13 -4.30
C TYR A 167 -3.20 -14.77 -5.33
N GLN A 168 -3.57 -14.73 -6.61
CA GLN A 168 -2.65 -14.30 -7.66
C GLN A 168 -2.19 -12.85 -7.46
N ARG A 169 -3.10 -11.96 -7.04
CA ARG A 169 -2.74 -10.57 -6.70
C ARG A 169 -1.80 -10.47 -5.51
N TRP A 170 -2.00 -11.28 -4.46
CA TRP A 170 -1.10 -11.29 -3.31
C TRP A 170 0.29 -11.79 -3.69
N LYS A 171 0.36 -12.89 -4.46
CA LYS A 171 1.62 -13.44 -4.96
C LYS A 171 2.39 -12.43 -5.81
N HIS A 172 1.71 -11.76 -6.73
CA HIS A 172 2.30 -10.68 -7.52
C HIS A 172 2.76 -9.52 -6.62
N TYR A 173 1.91 -9.06 -5.71
CA TYR A 173 2.26 -7.99 -4.77
C TYR A 173 3.51 -8.31 -3.94
N LEU A 174 3.60 -9.52 -3.36
CA LEU A 174 4.77 -9.96 -2.58
C LEU A 174 6.05 -9.79 -3.41
N ARG A 175 6.08 -10.39 -4.59
CA ARG A 175 7.24 -10.37 -5.50
C ARG A 175 7.59 -8.96 -5.99
N ASP A 176 6.60 -8.09 -6.09
CA ASP A 176 6.77 -6.70 -6.55
C ASP A 176 7.33 -5.77 -5.45
N ASN A 177 7.25 -6.15 -4.16
CA ASN A 177 7.67 -5.26 -3.06
C ASN A 177 9.12 -4.77 -3.16
N PRO A 178 10.12 -5.63 -3.48
CA PRO A 178 11.50 -5.19 -3.72
C PRO A 178 11.61 -4.13 -4.83
N ARG A 179 10.94 -4.35 -5.98
CA ARG A 179 10.91 -3.37 -7.10
C ARG A 179 10.34 -2.04 -6.63
N ARG A 180 9.17 -2.07 -5.98
CA ARG A 180 8.50 -0.87 -5.47
C ARG A 180 9.36 -0.11 -4.46
N LEU A 181 10.14 -0.81 -3.64
CA LEU A 181 11.06 -0.17 -2.71
C LEU A 181 12.19 0.55 -3.45
N LEU A 182 12.78 -0.06 -4.48
CA LEU A 182 13.80 0.58 -5.32
C LEU A 182 13.24 1.81 -6.04
N MET A 183 12.09 1.69 -6.70
CA MET A 183 11.47 2.84 -7.39
C MET A 183 11.17 4.00 -6.44
N LYS A 184 10.72 3.72 -5.20
CA LYS A 184 10.51 4.77 -4.19
C LYS A 184 11.80 5.47 -3.75
N ARG A 185 12.94 4.79 -3.83
CA ARG A 185 14.26 5.36 -3.54
C ARG A 185 14.79 6.17 -4.73
N GLU A 186 14.54 5.69 -5.95
CA GLU A 186 14.97 6.33 -7.20
C GLU A 186 14.12 7.58 -7.54
N ARG A 187 12.82 7.53 -7.29
CA ARG A 187 11.83 8.56 -7.67
C ARG A 187 10.94 9.01 -6.49
N PRO A 188 11.52 9.42 -5.34
CA PRO A 188 10.73 9.81 -4.17
C PRO A 188 9.79 10.99 -4.46
N GLU A 189 10.15 11.90 -5.35
CA GLU A 189 9.38 13.07 -5.77
C GLU A 189 8.09 12.72 -6.51
N LEU A 190 8.02 11.55 -7.15
CA LEU A 190 6.84 11.06 -7.86
C LEU A 190 5.97 10.15 -6.97
N LEU A 191 6.56 9.54 -5.95
CA LEU A 191 5.95 8.45 -5.18
C LEU A 191 5.66 8.80 -3.72
N LYS A 192 6.00 10.02 -3.28
CA LYS A 192 5.61 10.58 -1.99
C LYS A 192 4.62 11.73 -2.19
N PRO A 193 3.69 11.93 -1.24
CA PRO A 193 2.77 13.04 -1.31
C PRO A 193 3.50 14.36 -1.12
N PHE A 194 3.02 15.40 -1.79
CA PHE A 194 3.37 16.79 -1.55
C PHE A 194 2.13 17.55 -1.06
N PHE A 195 2.37 18.68 -0.41
CA PHE A 195 1.34 19.48 0.25
C PHE A 195 1.45 20.95 -0.15
N ASP A 196 0.34 21.67 0.00
CA ASP A 196 0.25 23.13 -0.11
C ASP A 196 0.70 23.70 -1.46
N LEU A 197 0.46 22.96 -2.55
CA LEU A 197 0.73 23.43 -3.91
C LEU A 197 -0.33 24.45 -4.35
N LYS A 198 0.04 25.72 -4.41
CA LYS A 198 -0.82 26.77 -4.97
C LYS A 198 -0.83 26.71 -6.49
N HIS A 199 -2.01 26.64 -7.10
CA HIS A 199 -2.19 26.70 -8.54
C HIS A 199 -3.58 27.30 -8.85
N GLY A 200 -3.60 28.40 -9.62
CA GLY A 200 -4.82 29.18 -9.83
C GLY A 200 -5.43 29.61 -8.50
N SER A 201 -6.73 29.39 -8.36
CA SER A 201 -7.56 29.77 -7.21
C SER A 201 -7.51 28.75 -6.06
N TYR A 202 -6.85 27.60 -6.25
CA TYR A 202 -6.85 26.50 -5.29
C TYR A 202 -5.47 26.21 -4.71
N THR A 203 -5.48 25.58 -3.54
CA THR A 203 -4.32 24.93 -2.94
C THR A 203 -4.55 23.42 -2.98
N TYR A 204 -3.60 22.69 -3.56
CA TYR A 204 -3.68 21.26 -3.75
C TYR A 204 -2.65 20.51 -2.90
N ASN A 205 -3.10 19.38 -2.37
CA ASN A 205 -2.24 18.29 -1.96
C ASN A 205 -2.25 17.24 -3.09
N GLY A 206 -1.16 16.50 -3.26
CA GLY A 206 -1.10 15.57 -4.37
C GLY A 206 0.03 14.56 -4.31
N ILE A 207 0.05 13.70 -5.31
CA ILE A 207 1.09 12.70 -5.53
C ILE A 207 1.27 12.45 -7.03
N GLY A 208 2.51 12.21 -7.47
CA GLY A 208 2.83 12.02 -8.88
C GLY A 208 3.57 13.20 -9.50
N ASN A 209 3.55 13.27 -10.82
CA ASN A 209 4.40 14.20 -11.57
C ASN A 209 3.83 15.62 -11.66
N ARG A 210 4.35 16.53 -10.83
CA ARG A 210 3.96 17.95 -10.85
C ARG A 210 4.31 18.68 -12.14
N ALA A 211 5.30 18.20 -12.91
CA ALA A 211 5.68 18.84 -14.17
C ALA A 211 4.57 18.76 -15.23
N LEU A 212 3.57 17.88 -15.06
CA LEU A 212 2.39 17.85 -15.92
C LEU A 212 1.57 19.15 -15.87
N LEU A 213 1.68 19.93 -14.79
CA LEU A 213 1.06 21.26 -14.65
C LEU A 213 1.79 22.37 -15.43
N SER A 214 2.93 22.06 -16.06
CA SER A 214 3.70 23.00 -16.87
C SER A 214 3.66 22.64 -18.36
N VAL A 215 2.98 21.55 -18.73
CA VAL A 215 2.79 21.18 -20.14
C VAL A 215 1.88 22.21 -20.80
N PRO A 216 2.23 22.82 -21.95
CA PRO A 216 1.43 23.90 -22.54
C PRO A 216 0.03 23.48 -22.99
N CYS A 217 -0.13 22.25 -23.48
CA CYS A 217 -1.42 21.75 -23.92
C CYS A 217 -2.03 20.89 -22.81
N ARG A 218 -3.03 21.45 -22.11
CA ARG A 218 -3.81 20.75 -21.08
C ARG A 218 -5.28 20.80 -21.45
N MET A 219 -5.99 19.70 -21.23
CA MET A 219 -7.40 19.58 -21.64
C MET A 219 -8.24 19.00 -20.52
N ALA A 220 -9.22 19.76 -20.06
CA ALA A 220 -10.26 19.26 -19.18
C ALA A 220 -11.17 18.30 -19.96
N VAL A 221 -11.15 17.02 -19.59
CA VAL A 221 -12.07 16.01 -20.12
C VAL A 221 -13.42 16.19 -19.45
N ARG A 222 -14.38 16.68 -20.24
CA ARG A 222 -15.76 16.86 -19.81
C ARG A 222 -16.69 16.24 -20.84
N ILE A 223 -17.43 15.21 -20.43
CA ILE A 223 -18.37 14.50 -21.29
C ILE A 223 -19.72 14.43 -20.60
N SER A 224 -20.74 15.02 -21.23
CA SER A 224 -22.12 14.95 -20.77
C SER A 224 -22.62 13.51 -20.74
N ARG A 225 -23.36 13.15 -19.69
CA ARG A 225 -24.02 11.83 -19.57
C ARG A 225 -25.01 11.52 -20.70
N ARG A 226 -25.43 12.54 -21.47
CA ARG A 226 -26.31 12.38 -22.64
C ARG A 226 -25.57 11.87 -23.89
N ILE A 227 -24.24 12.00 -23.92
CA ILE A 227 -23.41 11.55 -25.04
C ILE A 227 -23.14 10.05 -24.88
N ILE A 228 -23.62 9.26 -25.83
CA ILE A 228 -23.56 7.79 -25.82
C ILE A 228 -23.21 7.23 -27.20
N GLY A 229 -22.89 5.94 -27.26
CA GLY A 229 -22.65 5.22 -28.53
C GLY A 229 -21.52 5.84 -29.37
N GLN A 230 -21.77 6.02 -30.67
CA GLN A 230 -20.77 6.55 -31.61
C GLN A 230 -20.32 7.98 -31.25
N GLN A 231 -21.19 8.82 -30.71
CA GLN A 231 -20.80 10.18 -30.30
C GLN A 231 -19.80 10.14 -29.14
N LEU A 232 -19.98 9.22 -28.18
CA LEU A 232 -19.03 9.03 -27.10
C LEU A 232 -17.68 8.54 -27.63
N GLN A 233 -17.69 7.63 -28.60
CA GLN A 233 -16.47 7.13 -29.24
C GLN A 233 -15.72 8.25 -29.98
N ALA A 234 -16.44 9.12 -30.69
CA ALA A 234 -15.84 10.26 -31.38
C ALA A 234 -15.20 11.27 -30.41
N GLU A 235 -15.91 11.62 -29.33
CA GLU A 235 -15.34 12.50 -28.29
C GLU A 235 -14.14 11.87 -27.60
N ALA A 236 -14.20 10.57 -27.27
CA ALA A 236 -13.07 9.87 -26.69
C ALA A 236 -11.86 9.87 -27.63
N ALA A 237 -12.07 9.56 -28.92
CA ALA A 237 -11.01 9.57 -29.92
C ALA A 237 -10.37 10.96 -30.05
N ARG A 238 -11.14 12.04 -29.95
CA ARG A 238 -10.62 13.42 -29.97
C ARG A 238 -9.67 13.70 -28.81
N TYR A 239 -10.04 13.35 -27.58
CA TYR A 239 -9.16 13.52 -26.41
C TYR A 239 -7.91 12.65 -26.50
N ILE A 240 -8.07 11.38 -26.89
CA ILE A 240 -6.94 10.46 -27.04
C ILE A 240 -5.97 10.93 -28.12
N HIS A 241 -6.49 11.40 -29.26
CA HIS A 241 -5.67 11.97 -30.33
C HIS A 241 -4.89 13.19 -29.84
N ALA A 242 -5.53 14.11 -29.12
CA ALA A 242 -4.83 15.27 -28.56
C ALA A 242 -3.72 14.84 -27.57
N ALA A 243 -3.99 13.83 -26.74
CA ALA A 243 -3.01 13.32 -25.78
C ALA A 243 -1.79 12.65 -26.45
N HIS A 244 -2.00 11.91 -27.55
CA HIS A 244 -0.89 11.43 -28.39
C HIS A 244 -0.07 12.56 -29.00
N ASN A 245 -0.68 13.72 -29.24
CA ASN A 245 -0.01 14.93 -29.71
C ASN A 245 0.52 15.83 -28.58
N GLY A 246 0.69 15.28 -27.37
CA GLY A 246 1.33 15.95 -26.24
C GLY A 246 0.40 16.68 -25.29
N ALA A 247 -0.93 16.57 -25.46
CA ALA A 247 -1.87 17.12 -24.48
C ALA A 247 -1.89 16.30 -23.17
N VAL A 248 -2.03 16.97 -22.04
CA VAL A 248 -2.32 16.33 -20.75
C VAL A 248 -3.81 16.35 -20.49
N LEU A 249 -4.41 15.18 -20.26
CA LEU A 249 -5.84 15.08 -19.98
C LEU A 249 -6.12 15.24 -18.48
N ILE A 250 -7.04 16.12 -18.14
CA ILE A 250 -7.38 16.46 -16.76
C ILE A 250 -8.84 16.10 -16.51
N SER A 251 -9.13 15.32 -15.47
CA SER A 251 -10.52 15.02 -15.15
C SER A 251 -10.71 14.59 -13.70
N PRO A 252 -11.88 14.88 -13.11
CA PRO A 252 -12.31 14.21 -11.90
C PRO A 252 -12.87 12.80 -12.15
N ALA A 253 -13.04 12.39 -13.41
CA ALA A 253 -13.55 11.08 -13.82
C ALA A 253 -14.88 10.73 -13.13
N ILE A 254 -15.85 11.64 -13.16
CA ILE A 254 -17.14 11.50 -12.47
C ILE A 254 -18.13 10.76 -13.36
N SER A 255 -18.30 11.25 -14.60
CA SER A 255 -19.27 10.69 -15.55
C SER A 255 -18.75 9.40 -16.20
N PRO A 256 -19.64 8.49 -16.68
CA PRO A 256 -19.21 7.29 -17.40
C PRO A 256 -18.32 7.62 -18.61
N GLY A 257 -18.62 8.69 -19.35
CA GLY A 257 -17.82 9.11 -20.50
C GLY A 257 -16.43 9.62 -20.10
N GLU A 258 -16.34 10.42 -19.04
CA GLU A 258 -15.04 10.88 -18.50
C GLU A 258 -14.20 9.69 -18.04
N LYS A 259 -14.80 8.76 -17.29
CA LYS A 259 -14.13 7.53 -16.86
C LYS A 259 -13.62 6.72 -18.02
N GLU A 260 -14.38 6.61 -19.10
CA GLU A 260 -13.97 5.90 -20.30
C GLU A 260 -12.73 6.52 -20.94
N VAL A 261 -12.73 7.84 -21.16
CA VAL A 261 -11.58 8.56 -21.73
C VAL A 261 -10.36 8.45 -20.84
N MET A 262 -10.50 8.71 -19.54
CA MET A 262 -9.38 8.66 -18.61
C MET A 262 -8.80 7.24 -18.48
N ARG A 263 -9.65 6.21 -18.53
CA ARG A 263 -9.22 4.81 -18.54
C ARG A 263 -8.50 4.45 -19.84
N GLN A 264 -9.00 4.88 -20.99
CA GLN A 264 -8.33 4.67 -22.27
C GLN A 264 -6.95 5.34 -22.29
N ALA A 265 -6.87 6.60 -21.83
CA ALA A 265 -5.60 7.33 -21.73
C ALA A 265 -4.61 6.65 -20.79
N PHE A 266 -5.08 6.21 -19.61
CA PHE A 266 -4.27 5.48 -18.64
C PHE A 266 -3.69 4.18 -19.23
N ASN A 267 -4.54 3.38 -19.88
CA ASN A 267 -4.14 2.11 -20.50
C ASN A 267 -3.21 2.29 -21.70
N GLN A 268 -3.33 3.41 -22.42
CA GLN A 268 -2.44 3.77 -23.53
C GLN A 268 -1.16 4.48 -23.06
N HIS A 269 -0.91 4.53 -21.76
CA HIS A 269 0.27 5.14 -21.16
C HIS A 269 0.41 6.64 -21.49
N LEU A 270 -0.71 7.35 -21.58
CA LEU A 270 -0.75 8.79 -21.86
C LEU A 270 -0.72 9.62 -20.56
N PRO A 271 -0.23 10.87 -20.60
CA PRO A 271 -0.14 11.72 -19.42
C PRO A 271 -1.52 12.21 -18.96
N ILE A 272 -1.84 12.01 -17.68
CA ILE A 272 -3.12 12.39 -17.10
C ILE A 272 -2.98 13.07 -15.73
N ILE A 273 -3.91 13.97 -15.43
CA ILE A 273 -4.12 14.56 -14.11
C ILE A 273 -5.51 14.17 -13.61
N VAL A 274 -5.56 13.56 -12.43
CA VAL A 274 -6.81 13.16 -11.76
C VAL A 274 -7.12 14.11 -10.62
N VAL A 275 -8.28 14.75 -10.67
CA VAL A 275 -8.81 15.56 -9.56
C VAL A 275 -9.61 14.65 -8.63
N ALA A 276 -9.16 14.51 -7.38
CA ALA A 276 -9.74 13.62 -6.39
C ALA A 276 -10.43 14.40 -5.27
N ARG A 277 -11.55 13.87 -4.77
CA ARG A 277 -12.31 14.48 -3.67
C ARG A 277 -11.68 14.28 -2.30
N ASN A 278 -10.88 13.24 -2.12
CA ASN A 278 -10.27 12.93 -0.83
C ASN A 278 -8.80 13.36 -0.82
N GLY A 279 -8.39 13.99 0.27
CA GLY A 279 -7.02 14.46 0.46
C GLY A 279 -6.00 13.35 0.72
N PHE A 280 -4.77 13.80 1.00
CA PHE A 280 -3.62 12.94 1.26
C PHE A 280 -3.12 13.09 2.70
N THR A 281 -2.57 12.01 3.25
CA THR A 281 -1.77 12.05 4.49
C THR A 281 -0.30 11.93 4.13
N PRO A 282 0.64 12.24 5.06
CA PRO A 282 2.07 11.99 4.84
C PRO A 282 2.41 10.53 4.52
N LEU A 283 1.51 9.59 4.86
CA LEU A 283 1.66 8.14 4.60
C LEU A 283 0.93 7.67 3.33
N SER A 284 0.27 8.57 2.61
CA SER A 284 -0.41 8.25 1.35
C SER A 284 0.58 7.70 0.32
N LYS A 285 0.12 6.74 -0.48
CA LYS A 285 0.89 6.12 -1.56
C LYS A 285 -0.04 5.75 -2.73
N PRO A 286 0.43 5.81 -3.98
CA PRO A 286 -0.37 5.36 -5.12
C PRO A 286 -0.60 3.84 -5.01
N LYS A 287 -1.77 3.39 -5.45
CA LYS A 287 -2.21 1.98 -5.31
C LYS A 287 -2.26 1.30 -6.67
N GLY A 288 -1.91 0.02 -6.70
CA GLY A 288 -1.95 -0.79 -7.93
C GLY A 288 -1.16 -0.12 -9.05
N GLU A 289 -1.75 -0.11 -10.25
CA GLU A 289 -1.17 0.44 -11.49
C GLU A 289 -0.89 1.95 -11.42
N GLN A 290 -1.57 2.70 -10.54
CA GLN A 290 -1.26 4.13 -10.33
C GLN A 290 0.17 4.32 -9.82
N PHE A 291 0.74 3.34 -9.13
CA PHE A 291 2.13 3.40 -8.69
C PHE A 291 3.09 3.47 -9.88
N ASP A 292 2.90 2.59 -10.86
CA ASP A 292 3.75 2.54 -12.04
C ASP A 292 3.52 3.79 -12.90
N ALA A 293 2.26 4.21 -13.10
CA ALA A 293 1.96 5.45 -13.82
C ALA A 293 2.55 6.70 -13.16
N CYS A 294 2.57 6.79 -11.83
CA CYS A 294 3.26 7.87 -11.12
C CYS A 294 4.78 7.76 -11.30
N ALA A 295 5.36 6.56 -11.13
CA ALA A 295 6.81 6.37 -11.23
C ALA A 295 7.35 6.63 -12.65
N ASP A 296 6.55 6.35 -13.68
CA ASP A 296 6.84 6.67 -15.08
C ASP A 296 6.65 8.17 -15.40
N GLY A 297 6.18 8.96 -14.44
CA GLY A 297 5.96 10.40 -14.60
C GLY A 297 4.69 10.75 -15.39
N ARG A 298 3.78 9.81 -15.63
CA ARG A 298 2.58 9.98 -16.47
C ARG A 298 1.31 10.33 -15.70
N LEU A 299 1.33 10.21 -14.38
CA LEU A 299 0.17 10.46 -13.54
C LEU A 299 0.47 11.51 -12.47
N LEU A 300 -0.45 12.46 -12.33
CA LEU A 300 -0.57 13.34 -11.18
C LEU A 300 -1.97 13.22 -10.59
N ILE A 301 -2.09 13.04 -9.29
CA ILE A 301 -3.36 13.04 -8.57
C ILE A 301 -3.37 14.24 -7.63
N LEU A 302 -4.38 15.09 -7.74
CA LEU A 302 -4.54 16.31 -6.96
C LEU A 302 -5.84 16.27 -6.15
N SER A 303 -5.81 16.86 -4.96
CA SER A 303 -7.01 17.11 -4.16
C SER A 303 -6.86 18.42 -3.40
N ALA A 304 -7.92 19.24 -3.42
CA ALA A 304 -8.00 20.47 -2.63
C ALA A 304 -8.71 20.25 -1.28
N TRP A 305 -8.97 19.00 -0.90
CA TRP A 305 -9.65 18.64 0.34
C TRP A 305 -8.70 17.98 1.34
N GLU A 306 -9.12 18.01 2.60
CA GLU A 306 -8.48 17.23 3.65
C GLU A 306 -8.72 15.73 3.48
N HIS A 307 -7.83 14.93 4.07
CA HIS A 307 -7.95 13.49 4.05
C HIS A 307 -9.00 12.99 5.04
N SER A 308 -9.92 12.15 4.57
CA SER A 308 -10.83 11.38 5.39
C SER A 308 -10.61 9.87 5.21
N ASN A 309 -10.70 9.14 6.33
CA ASN A 309 -10.73 7.67 6.35
C ASN A 309 -12.11 7.11 6.01
N GLU A 310 -13.14 7.96 6.00
CA GLU A 310 -14.51 7.55 5.70
C GLU A 310 -14.75 7.49 4.19
N ARG A 311 -15.71 6.63 3.80
CA ARG A 311 -16.14 6.56 2.41
C ARG A 311 -17.06 7.76 2.14
N LEU A 312 -16.49 8.83 1.60
CA LEU A 312 -17.24 10.02 1.19
C LEU A 312 -18.05 9.73 -0.08
N SER A 313 -19.36 9.95 -0.05
CA SER A 313 -20.19 10.01 -1.26
C SER A 313 -20.03 11.38 -1.93
N LEU A 314 -19.87 11.39 -3.25
CA LEU A 314 -19.79 12.63 -4.02
C LEU A 314 -21.17 13.30 -4.06
N THR A 315 -21.26 14.53 -3.57
CA THR A 315 -22.44 15.38 -3.76
C THR A 315 -22.40 16.04 -5.14
N ALA A 316 -23.54 16.60 -5.58
CA ALA A 316 -23.59 17.37 -6.82
C ALA A 316 -22.67 18.62 -6.76
N SER A 317 -22.60 19.26 -5.58
CA SER A 317 -21.71 20.39 -5.33
C SER A 317 -20.24 20.00 -5.45
N ASP A 318 -19.84 18.88 -4.83
CA ASP A 318 -18.47 18.35 -4.97
C ASP A 318 -18.12 18.11 -6.44
N CYS A 319 -19.05 17.50 -7.19
CA CYS A 319 -18.84 17.22 -8.61
C CYS A 319 -18.67 18.51 -9.43
N GLN A 320 -19.46 19.54 -9.16
CA GLN A 320 -19.33 20.83 -9.84
C GLN A 320 -17.99 21.48 -9.50
N GLN A 321 -17.60 21.48 -8.22
CA GLN A 321 -16.35 22.08 -7.77
C GLN A 321 -15.13 21.37 -8.40
N MET A 322 -15.12 20.03 -8.42
CA MET A 322 -14.05 19.26 -9.05
C MET A 322 -13.95 19.50 -10.56
N ASN A 323 -15.09 19.72 -11.24
CA ASN A 323 -15.09 20.09 -12.66
C ASN A 323 -14.51 21.49 -12.89
N LEU A 324 -14.83 22.46 -12.03
CA LEU A 324 -14.24 23.81 -12.08
C LEU A 324 -12.73 23.76 -11.86
N MET A 325 -12.26 22.95 -10.90
CA MET A 325 -10.82 22.72 -10.69
C MET A 325 -10.17 22.14 -11.94
N ALA A 326 -10.77 21.13 -12.58
CA ALA A 326 -10.21 20.53 -13.80
C ALA A 326 -10.13 21.52 -14.97
N LEU A 327 -11.11 22.41 -15.09
CA LEU A 327 -11.11 23.49 -16.10
C LEU A 327 -9.99 24.50 -15.83
N GLU A 328 -9.88 25.01 -14.60
CA GLU A 328 -8.83 25.99 -14.26
C GLU A 328 -7.42 25.41 -14.45
N LEU A 329 -7.21 24.14 -14.07
CA LEU A 329 -5.94 23.44 -14.32
C LEU A 329 -5.60 23.32 -15.82
N ALA A 330 -6.61 23.36 -16.70
CA ALA A 330 -6.42 23.29 -18.15
C ALA A 330 -6.22 24.66 -18.83
N GLU A 331 -6.48 25.77 -18.14
CA GLU A 331 -6.46 27.13 -18.70
C GLU A 331 -5.08 27.83 -18.64
N GLY A 332 -4.13 27.31 -17.87
CA GLY A 332 -2.76 27.85 -17.77
C GLY A 332 -1.72 27.13 -18.63
#